data_AF-A0A421GAP7-F1
#
_entry.id   AF-A0A421GAP7-F1
#
_cell.length_a   1.000
_cell.length_b   1.000
_cell.length_c   1.000
_cell.angle_alpha   90.00
_cell.angle_beta   90.00
_cell.angle_gamma   90.00
#
_symmetry.space_group_name_H-M   'P 1'
#
loop_
_entity.id
_entity.type
_entity.pdbx_description
1 polymer ?
#
loop_
_entity_poly.entity_id
_entity_poly.type
_entity_poly.pdbx_seq_one_letter_code
_entity_poly.pdbx_strand_id
1 'polypeptide(L)'
;INTINHDQVQPFAQPEPVSDAEKAAVKFKPQLKVSYGCEPYPAVDSNGSISGGLKQTGKPDGDCTGSELGSQVYSRSDWYKGKWAIMYAWYFPKARQFFYKYFYGHRHMWQWAVVWIDDPAFDNSTSSLRLTEDTGETQDLIQWDQLTDAARESLSSFDFDESLLNLDKIKMPLKDGVFTDKLKRSYPFSRFREILN
;
A
#
# COMPACT_ATOMS: atom_id res chain seq x y z
N ILE A 1 15.86 -6.24 12.56
CA ILE A 1 15.17 -6.45 11.26
C ILE A 1 16.20 -7.02 10.31
N ASN A 2 15.93 -8.21 9.74
CA ASN A 2 16.79 -8.80 8.71
C ASN A 2 16.40 -8.22 7.35
N THR A 3 17.37 -7.88 6.51
CA THR A 3 17.12 -7.32 5.18
C THR A 3 17.61 -8.29 4.12
N ILE A 4 16.77 -8.60 3.14
CA ILE A 4 17.05 -9.55 2.05
C ILE A 4 16.87 -8.88 0.68
N ASN A 5 17.32 -9.53 -0.39
CA ASN A 5 17.15 -8.98 -1.75
C ASN A 5 15.66 -8.83 -2.08
N HIS A 6 15.32 -7.81 -2.88
CA HIS A 6 13.93 -7.46 -3.18
C HIS A 6 13.17 -8.56 -3.92
N ASP A 7 13.87 -9.42 -4.64
CA ASP A 7 13.37 -10.56 -5.41
C ASP A 7 13.37 -11.89 -4.64
N GLN A 8 13.83 -11.89 -3.37
CA GLN A 8 13.85 -13.06 -2.50
C GLN A 8 12.76 -13.04 -1.42
N VAL A 9 12.03 -11.93 -1.30
CA VAL A 9 10.94 -11.80 -0.34
C VAL A 9 9.76 -12.66 -0.79
N GLN A 10 9.37 -13.62 0.04
CA GLN A 10 8.22 -14.48 -0.23
C GLN A 10 6.92 -13.72 0.03
N PRO A 11 6.00 -13.63 -0.95
CA PRO A 11 4.68 -13.07 -0.70
C PRO A 11 3.85 -14.01 0.17
N PHE A 12 2.84 -13.43 0.81
CA PHE A 12 1.77 -14.14 1.47
C PHE A 12 0.70 -14.49 0.43
N ALA A 13 0.31 -15.76 0.40
CA ALA A 13 -0.90 -16.18 -0.30
C ALA A 13 -2.11 -15.47 0.30
N GLN A 14 -3.07 -15.08 -0.55
CA GLN A 14 -4.32 -14.47 -0.08
C GLN A 14 -5.14 -15.49 0.71
N PRO A 15 -5.41 -15.28 2.02
CA PRO A 15 -6.25 -16.19 2.79
C PRO A 15 -7.72 -16.12 2.36
N GLU A 16 -8.46 -17.20 2.58
CA GLU A 16 -9.92 -17.20 2.40
C GLU A 16 -10.58 -16.24 3.42
N PRO A 17 -11.40 -15.26 2.98
CA PRO A 17 -11.96 -14.25 3.87
C PRO A 17 -13.11 -14.82 4.72
N VAL A 18 -13.06 -14.64 6.04
CA VAL A 18 -14.07 -15.19 6.96
C VAL A 18 -15.02 -14.12 7.52
N SER A 19 -14.47 -12.98 7.93
CA SER A 19 -15.22 -11.85 8.48
C SER A 19 -15.74 -10.91 7.38
N ASP A 20 -16.72 -10.09 7.71
CA ASP A 20 -17.28 -9.11 6.78
C ASP A 20 -16.24 -8.07 6.34
N ALA A 21 -15.36 -7.65 7.26
CA ALA A 21 -14.22 -6.79 6.96
C ALA A 21 -13.29 -7.42 5.91
N GLU A 22 -12.96 -8.71 6.06
CA GLU A 22 -12.07 -9.39 5.13
C GLU A 22 -12.73 -9.60 3.77
N LYS A 23 -14.01 -9.99 3.75
CA LYS A 23 -14.79 -10.14 2.51
C LYS A 23 -14.89 -8.81 1.76
N ALA A 24 -15.13 -7.71 2.47
CA ALA A 24 -15.15 -6.37 1.89
C ALA A 24 -13.78 -6.00 1.30
N ALA A 25 -12.67 -6.30 1.99
CA ALA A 25 -11.33 -6.04 1.49
C ALA A 25 -10.98 -6.85 0.23
N VAL A 26 -11.45 -8.10 0.13
CA VAL A 26 -11.29 -8.89 -1.10
C VAL A 26 -12.19 -8.35 -2.23
N LYS A 27 -13.45 -8.03 -1.92
CA LYS A 27 -14.45 -7.53 -2.87
C LYS A 27 -14.07 -6.19 -3.50
N PHE A 28 -13.57 -5.26 -2.68
CA PHE A 28 -13.20 -3.91 -3.12
C PHE A 28 -11.71 -3.77 -3.45
N LYS A 29 -11.02 -4.89 -3.67
CA LYS A 29 -9.60 -4.91 -4.04
C LYS A 29 -9.39 -4.17 -5.37
N PRO A 30 -8.59 -3.09 -5.41
CA PRO A 30 -8.36 -2.35 -6.65
C PRO A 30 -7.55 -3.16 -7.65
N GLN A 31 -7.80 -2.91 -8.93
CA GLN A 31 -6.84 -3.27 -9.98
C GLN A 31 -5.78 -2.18 -10.08
N LEU A 32 -4.51 -2.58 -10.15
CA LEU A 32 -3.41 -1.65 -10.36
C LEU A 32 -2.89 -1.77 -11.78
N LYS A 33 -2.85 -0.65 -12.51
CA LYS A 33 -2.14 -0.56 -13.78
C LYS A 33 -0.85 0.23 -13.58
N VAL A 34 0.29 -0.45 -13.71
CA VAL A 34 1.60 0.21 -13.77
C VAL A 34 1.83 0.67 -15.20
N SER A 35 1.96 1.97 -15.40
CA SER A 35 2.25 2.58 -16.71
C SER A 35 3.74 2.84 -16.92
N TYR A 36 4.50 3.01 -15.83
CA TYR A 36 5.92 3.28 -15.86
C TYR A 36 6.57 3.01 -14.49
N GLY A 37 7.81 2.53 -14.50
CA GLY A 37 8.59 2.24 -13.29
C GLY A 37 8.52 0.76 -12.90
N CYS A 38 8.69 0.49 -11.61
CA CYS A 38 8.66 -0.87 -11.09
C CYS A 38 7.24 -1.41 -10.98
N GLU A 39 7.11 -2.73 -11.12
CA GLU A 39 5.95 -3.47 -10.67
C GLU A 39 5.90 -3.55 -9.12
N PRO A 40 4.74 -3.86 -8.51
CA PRO A 40 4.66 -4.09 -7.06
C PRO A 40 5.37 -5.38 -6.64
N TYR A 41 6.04 -5.34 -5.48
CA TYR A 41 6.75 -6.47 -4.86
C TYR A 41 6.27 -6.69 -3.41
N PRO A 42 6.44 -7.90 -2.87
CA PRO A 42 6.34 -8.11 -1.42
C PRO A 42 7.43 -7.32 -0.69
N ALA A 43 7.03 -6.60 0.36
CA ALA A 43 7.93 -5.79 1.18
C ALA A 43 8.50 -6.55 2.38
N VAL A 44 7.79 -7.58 2.85
CA VAL A 44 8.14 -8.38 4.03
C VAL A 44 7.67 -9.82 3.82
N ASP A 45 8.41 -10.78 4.36
CA ASP A 45 8.01 -12.18 4.40
C ASP A 45 7.42 -12.58 5.77
N SER A 46 7.01 -13.84 5.92
CA SER A 46 6.38 -14.35 7.15
C SER A 46 7.28 -14.37 8.38
N ASN A 47 8.61 -14.39 8.22
CA ASN A 47 9.57 -14.37 9.33
C ASN A 47 9.98 -12.94 9.73
N GLY A 48 9.50 -11.92 9.01
CA GLY A 48 9.85 -10.52 9.23
C GLY A 48 11.09 -10.05 8.48
N SER A 49 11.65 -10.85 7.56
CA SER A 49 12.69 -10.35 6.67
C SER A 49 12.08 -9.34 5.72
N ILE A 50 12.71 -8.17 5.61
CA ILE A 50 12.23 -7.05 4.81
C ILE A 50 13.03 -6.90 3.52
N SER A 51 12.33 -6.48 2.47
CA SER A 51 12.92 -6.10 1.19
C SER A 51 13.96 -4.99 1.38
N GLY A 52 15.19 -5.26 0.96
CA GLY A 52 16.24 -4.24 0.86
C GLY A 52 16.04 -3.27 -0.30
N GLY A 53 14.95 -3.40 -1.07
CA GLY A 53 14.66 -2.55 -2.22
C GLY A 53 15.75 -2.59 -3.29
N LEU A 54 15.72 -1.62 -4.19
CA LEU A 54 16.72 -1.48 -5.25
C LEU A 54 17.38 -0.11 -5.22
N LYS A 55 18.68 -0.10 -5.53
CA LYS A 55 19.42 1.15 -5.71
C LYS A 55 18.91 1.87 -6.95
N GLN A 56 18.98 3.18 -6.91
CA GLN A 56 18.55 4.07 -7.98
C GLN A 56 19.62 4.23 -9.06
N THR A 57 19.89 3.11 -9.72
CA THR A 57 20.81 3.00 -10.84
C THR A 57 20.12 2.35 -12.02
N GLY A 58 20.59 2.67 -13.23
CA GLY A 58 20.07 2.09 -14.46
C GLY A 58 18.70 2.65 -14.85
N LYS A 59 17.93 1.82 -15.57
CA LYS A 59 16.58 2.19 -16.03
C LYS A 59 15.60 2.25 -14.86
N PRO A 60 14.54 3.09 -14.92
CA PRO A 60 13.55 3.20 -13.83
C PRO A 60 12.80 1.90 -13.50
N ASP A 61 12.64 1.02 -14.49
CA ASP A 61 12.06 -0.32 -14.39
C ASP A 61 13.13 -1.44 -14.33
N GLY A 62 14.41 -1.09 -14.39
CA GLY A 62 15.51 -2.06 -14.40
C GLY A 62 15.53 -2.90 -13.13
N ASP A 63 15.56 -4.22 -13.29
CA ASP A 63 15.58 -5.22 -12.22
C ASP A 63 14.31 -5.24 -11.33
N CYS A 64 13.25 -4.55 -11.74
CA CYS A 64 11.97 -4.49 -11.00
C CYS A 64 10.72 -4.63 -11.88
N THR A 65 10.78 -5.43 -12.94
CA THR A 65 9.65 -5.67 -13.86
C THR A 65 8.68 -6.75 -13.37
N GLY A 66 8.89 -7.29 -12.18
CA GLY A 66 8.09 -8.36 -11.59
C GLY A 66 8.98 -9.39 -10.87
N SER A 67 8.53 -9.86 -9.71
CA SER A 67 9.18 -10.96 -8.98
C SER A 67 8.73 -12.30 -9.55
N GLU A 68 9.66 -13.26 -9.69
CA GLU A 68 9.32 -14.65 -10.01
C GLU A 68 8.48 -15.32 -8.90
N LEU A 69 8.54 -14.80 -7.67
CA LEU A 69 7.77 -15.27 -6.53
C LEU A 69 6.34 -14.72 -6.51
N GLY A 70 6.03 -13.74 -7.36
CA GLY A 70 4.76 -13.05 -7.38
C GLY A 70 4.78 -11.67 -6.71
N SER A 71 3.65 -10.98 -6.81
CA SER A 71 3.45 -9.63 -6.28
C SER A 71 2.63 -9.63 -4.98
N GLN A 72 2.42 -8.46 -4.38
CA GLN A 72 1.61 -8.32 -3.17
C GLN A 72 0.89 -6.97 -3.14
N VAL A 73 -0.35 -6.99 -2.63
CA VAL A 73 -1.01 -5.81 -2.08
C VAL A 73 -1.31 -6.05 -0.60
N TYR A 74 -1.09 -5.02 0.22
CA TYR A 74 -1.39 -5.03 1.64
C TYR A 74 -2.67 -4.22 1.90
N SER A 75 -3.46 -4.58 2.91
CA SER A 75 -4.52 -3.67 3.37
C SER A 75 -4.66 -3.54 4.87
N ARG A 76 -5.26 -2.43 5.31
CA ARG A 76 -5.73 -2.24 6.69
C ARG A 76 -7.03 -1.47 6.66
N SER A 77 -7.96 -1.85 7.53
CA SER A 77 -9.31 -1.28 7.56
C SER A 77 -9.67 -0.78 8.94
N ASP A 78 -10.49 0.27 9.00
CA ASP A 78 -11.06 0.76 10.26
C ASP A 78 -12.26 1.67 10.01
N TRP A 79 -13.08 1.88 11.03
CA TRP A 79 -14.12 2.90 11.04
C TRP A 79 -13.52 4.29 11.22
N TYR A 80 -13.90 5.22 10.36
CA TYR A 80 -13.54 6.63 10.53
C TYR A 80 -14.71 7.54 10.14
N LYS A 81 -15.20 8.30 11.12
CA LYS A 81 -16.34 9.25 10.99
C LYS A 81 -17.60 8.63 10.38
N GLY A 82 -17.96 7.41 10.80
CA GLY A 82 -19.17 6.72 10.36
C GLY A 82 -19.11 6.14 8.95
N LYS A 83 -17.90 6.03 8.37
CA LYS A 83 -17.62 5.27 7.14
C LYS A 83 -16.57 4.22 7.44
N TRP A 84 -16.64 3.10 6.72
CA TRP A 84 -15.61 2.08 6.75
C TRP A 84 -14.54 2.40 5.70
N ALA A 85 -13.29 2.49 6.16
CA ALA A 85 -12.15 2.77 5.30
C ALA A 85 -11.36 1.49 5.08
N ILE A 86 -11.01 1.20 3.82
CA ILE A 86 -10.09 0.11 3.47
C ILE A 86 -8.91 0.75 2.73
N MET A 87 -7.75 0.79 3.37
CA MET A 87 -6.53 1.28 2.74
C MET A 87 -5.78 0.11 2.11
N TYR A 88 -5.54 0.19 0.80
CA TYR A 88 -4.66 -0.73 0.08
C TYR A 88 -3.31 -0.05 -0.13
N ALA A 89 -2.22 -0.80 0.02
CA ALA A 89 -0.87 -0.31 -0.13
C ALA A 89 -0.02 -1.28 -0.97
N TRP A 90 0.75 -0.71 -1.89
CA TRP A 90 1.70 -1.42 -2.75
C TRP A 90 3.11 -0.93 -2.48
N TYR A 91 4.03 -1.86 -2.42
CA TYR A 91 5.45 -1.57 -2.27
C TYR A 91 6.18 -1.73 -3.60
N PHE A 92 7.07 -0.80 -3.90
CA PHE A 92 7.93 -0.85 -5.06
C PHE A 92 9.39 -0.80 -4.60
N PRO A 93 10.29 -1.65 -5.12
CA PRO A 93 11.69 -1.71 -4.66
C PRO A 93 12.43 -0.39 -4.82
N LYS A 94 12.07 0.40 -5.83
CA LYS A 94 12.62 1.71 -6.11
C LYS A 94 11.59 2.53 -6.88
N ALA A 95 11.63 3.86 -6.79
CA ALA A 95 10.80 4.71 -7.63
C ALA A 95 11.50 5.98 -8.06
N ARG A 96 11.10 6.49 -9.22
CA ARG A 96 11.58 7.76 -9.76
C ARG A 96 10.55 8.84 -9.45
N GLN A 97 10.88 9.74 -8.54
CA GLN A 97 10.02 10.84 -8.16
C GLN A 97 10.38 12.10 -8.94
N PHE A 98 9.36 12.80 -9.43
CA PHE A 98 9.54 14.13 -10.01
C PHE A 98 9.48 15.18 -8.89
N PHE A 99 10.56 15.94 -8.72
CA PHE A 99 10.58 17.05 -7.78
C PHE A 99 11.11 18.31 -8.47
N TYR A 100 10.24 19.32 -8.48
CA TYR A 100 10.45 20.58 -9.19
C TYR A 100 10.75 20.40 -10.70
N LYS A 101 12.02 20.38 -11.10
CA LYS A 101 12.48 20.24 -12.50
C LYS A 101 13.32 18.99 -12.73
N TYR A 102 13.62 18.22 -11.68
CA TYR A 102 14.50 17.07 -11.76
C TYR A 102 13.77 15.82 -11.30
N PHE A 103 14.03 14.72 -12.00
CA PHE A 103 13.70 13.42 -11.48
C PHE A 103 14.85 12.97 -10.59
N TYR A 104 14.56 12.66 -9.33
CA TYR A 104 15.48 11.91 -8.49
C TYR A 104 14.86 10.56 -8.15
N GLY A 105 15.71 9.57 -7.99
CA GLY A 105 15.30 8.24 -7.59
C GLY A 105 15.50 8.08 -6.08
N HIS A 106 14.61 7.35 -5.43
CA HIS A 106 14.82 6.88 -4.05
C HIS A 106 14.60 5.37 -3.93
N ARG A 107 15.41 4.69 -3.12
CA ARG A 107 15.17 3.29 -2.77
C ARG A 107 13.85 3.21 -2.00
N HIS A 108 13.08 2.16 -2.22
CA HIS A 108 11.75 1.94 -1.66
C HIS A 108 10.72 2.96 -2.14
N MET A 109 9.48 2.51 -2.29
CA MET A 109 8.33 3.38 -2.42
C MET A 109 7.10 2.66 -1.89
N TRP A 110 6.21 3.41 -1.28
CA TRP A 110 4.87 2.96 -0.96
C TRP A 110 3.84 3.84 -1.67
N GLN A 111 2.95 3.22 -2.44
CA GLN A 111 1.73 3.86 -2.91
C GLN A 111 0.53 3.26 -2.19
N TRP A 112 -0.55 4.02 -2.10
CA TRP A 112 -1.73 3.59 -1.38
C TRP A 112 -2.99 4.28 -1.91
N ALA A 113 -4.12 3.61 -1.76
CA ALA A 113 -5.45 4.14 -2.03
C ALA A 113 -6.39 3.77 -0.88
N VAL A 114 -7.36 4.63 -0.58
CA VAL A 114 -8.40 4.33 0.41
C VAL A 114 -9.73 4.21 -0.30
N VAL A 115 -10.37 3.06 -0.13
CA VAL A 115 -11.75 2.84 -0.51
C VAL A 115 -12.62 3.13 0.70
N TRP A 116 -13.54 4.07 0.54
CA TRP A 116 -14.53 4.40 1.56
C TRP A 116 -15.88 3.77 1.19
N ILE A 117 -16.44 2.98 2.11
CA ILE A 117 -17.75 2.36 2.00
C ILE A 117 -18.62 2.66 3.22
N ASP A 118 -19.92 2.44 3.10
CA ASP A 118 -20.86 2.67 4.19
C ASP A 118 -20.68 1.66 5.33
N ASP A 119 -20.61 0.37 4.98
CA ASP A 119 -20.51 -0.72 5.93
C ASP A 119 -19.86 -1.95 5.26
N PRO A 120 -18.90 -2.64 5.90
CA PRO A 120 -18.33 -3.88 5.37
C PRO A 120 -19.32 -5.06 5.34
N ALA A 121 -20.40 -5.03 6.11
CA ALA A 121 -21.39 -6.12 6.17
C ALA A 121 -22.47 -6.05 5.08
N PHE A 122 -22.59 -4.93 4.35
CA PHE A 122 -23.63 -4.77 3.31
C PHE A 122 -23.09 -4.96 1.89
N ASP A 123 -23.80 -5.79 1.11
CA ASP A 123 -23.39 -6.13 -0.25
C ASP A 123 -23.57 -4.99 -1.26
N ASN A 124 -24.44 -4.02 -0.98
CA ASN A 124 -24.76 -2.89 -1.87
C ASN A 124 -24.04 -1.58 -1.49
N SER A 125 -22.95 -1.66 -0.73
CA SER A 125 -22.21 -0.48 -0.30
C SER A 125 -21.68 0.34 -1.49
N THR A 126 -21.94 1.65 -1.48
CA THR A 126 -21.45 2.58 -2.52
C THR A 126 -19.99 2.96 -2.22
N SER A 127 -19.07 2.64 -3.12
CA SER A 127 -17.65 3.00 -2.99
C SER A 127 -17.31 4.30 -3.72
N SER A 128 -16.50 5.18 -3.13
CA SER A 128 -15.94 6.35 -3.84
C SER A 128 -14.49 6.09 -4.28
N LEU A 129 -14.25 5.98 -5.59
CA LEU A 129 -12.91 5.93 -6.19
C LEU A 129 -12.91 6.69 -7.53
N ARG A 130 -11.75 7.27 -7.90
CA ARG A 130 -11.50 7.73 -9.27
C ARG A 130 -11.10 6.50 -10.10
N LEU A 131 -12.03 6.00 -10.91
CA LEU A 131 -11.82 4.85 -11.77
C LEU A 131 -11.01 5.25 -13.02
N THR A 132 -10.15 4.35 -13.50
CA THR A 132 -9.59 4.40 -14.86
C THR A 132 -10.39 3.44 -15.74
N GLU A 133 -10.48 3.72 -17.04
CA GLU A 133 -11.08 2.79 -18.02
C GLU A 133 -10.11 1.67 -18.42
N ASP A 134 -8.82 1.84 -18.12
CA ASP A 134 -7.78 0.82 -18.39
C ASP A 134 -7.85 -0.31 -17.37
N THR A 135 -7.84 -1.56 -17.85
CA THR A 135 -7.76 -2.74 -17.00
C THR A 135 -6.37 -2.87 -16.38
N GLY A 136 -6.34 -3.13 -15.07
CA GLY A 136 -5.12 -3.40 -14.31
C GLY A 136 -5.04 -4.86 -13.87
N GLU A 137 -3.96 -5.21 -13.19
CA GLU A 137 -3.79 -6.54 -12.59
C GLU A 137 -4.21 -6.53 -11.12
N THR A 138 -4.69 -7.67 -10.65
CA THR A 138 -4.93 -7.93 -9.22
C THR A 138 -3.75 -8.67 -8.62
N GLN A 139 -3.28 -8.22 -7.45
CA GLN A 139 -2.24 -8.91 -6.67
C GLN A 139 -2.89 -9.69 -5.52
N ASP A 140 -2.20 -10.69 -4.99
CA ASP A 140 -2.64 -11.37 -3.77
C ASP A 140 -2.69 -10.38 -2.60
N LEU A 141 -3.81 -10.42 -1.88
CA LEU A 141 -4.07 -9.51 -0.77
C LEU A 141 -3.71 -10.17 0.56
N ILE A 142 -2.92 -9.45 1.36
CA ILE A 142 -2.73 -9.79 2.78
C ILE A 142 -3.13 -8.59 3.65
N GLN A 143 -4.00 -8.84 4.61
CA GLN A 143 -4.51 -7.78 5.50
C GLN A 143 -3.61 -7.65 6.73
N TRP A 144 -3.53 -6.45 7.30
CA TRP A 144 -2.67 -6.13 8.43
C TRP A 144 -2.89 -7.08 9.61
N ASP A 145 -4.13 -7.46 9.86
CA ASP A 145 -4.48 -8.36 10.97
C ASP A 145 -4.16 -9.83 10.69
N GLN A 146 -3.93 -10.19 9.41
CA GLN A 146 -3.56 -11.53 8.95
C GLN A 146 -2.04 -11.73 8.85
N LEU A 147 -1.25 -10.66 8.94
CA LEU A 147 0.21 -10.73 8.98
C LEU A 147 0.69 -11.39 10.27
N THR A 148 1.84 -12.06 10.21
CA THR A 148 2.54 -12.53 11.41
C THR A 148 3.03 -11.35 12.25
N ASP A 149 3.21 -11.58 13.56
CA ASP A 149 3.72 -10.53 14.46
C ASP A 149 5.09 -10.01 14.02
N ALA A 150 5.99 -10.91 13.57
CA ALA A 150 7.31 -10.54 13.05
C ALA A 150 7.22 -9.65 11.80
N ALA A 151 6.29 -9.94 10.89
CA ALA A 151 6.07 -9.13 9.69
C ALA A 151 5.50 -7.74 10.05
N ARG A 152 4.51 -7.68 10.94
CA ARG A 152 3.94 -6.41 11.44
C ARG A 152 4.97 -5.56 12.16
N GLU A 153 5.78 -6.17 13.02
CA GLU A 153 6.85 -5.48 13.75
C GLU A 153 7.86 -4.89 12.79
N SER A 154 8.30 -5.67 11.79
CA SER A 154 9.27 -5.23 10.80
C SER A 154 8.72 -4.09 9.93
N LEU A 155 7.49 -4.20 9.43
CA LEU A 155 6.83 -3.14 8.66
C LEU A 155 6.61 -1.85 9.47
N SER A 156 6.42 -1.97 10.79
CA SER A 156 6.19 -0.82 11.67
C SER A 156 7.49 -0.08 12.02
N SER A 157 8.56 -0.84 12.24
CA SER A 157 9.83 -0.36 12.78
C SER A 157 10.88 -0.03 11.71
N PHE A 158 10.82 -0.66 10.53
CA PHE A 158 11.79 -0.42 9.47
C PHE A 158 11.71 1.01 8.93
N ASP A 159 12.87 1.61 8.72
CA ASP A 159 13.00 2.92 8.12
C ASP A 159 13.15 2.78 6.60
N PHE A 160 12.08 3.07 5.88
CA PHE A 160 12.06 3.01 4.42
C PHE A 160 12.63 4.29 3.77
N ASP A 161 12.92 5.32 4.56
CA ASP A 161 13.42 6.60 4.07
C ASP A 161 14.93 6.72 4.32
N GLU A 162 15.72 6.23 3.37
CA GLU A 162 17.18 6.31 3.43
C GLU A 162 17.73 7.69 3.06
N SER A 163 16.86 8.68 2.79
CA SER A 163 17.30 10.02 2.38
C SER A 163 17.89 10.80 3.56
N LEU A 164 18.83 11.69 3.25
CA LEU A 164 19.43 12.58 4.25
C LEU A 164 18.31 13.34 4.98
N LEU A 165 18.23 13.20 6.31
CA LEU A 165 17.23 13.86 7.17
C LEU A 165 15.75 13.48 6.89
N ASN A 166 15.46 12.30 6.32
CA ASN A 166 14.10 11.84 6.04
C ASN A 166 13.29 12.80 5.14
N LEU A 167 13.93 13.29 4.08
CA LEU A 167 13.36 14.28 3.16
C LEU A 167 12.30 13.66 2.23
N ASP A 168 12.44 12.38 1.87
CA ASP A 168 11.51 11.70 0.96
C ASP A 168 10.19 11.28 1.63
N LYS A 169 10.18 11.22 2.96
CA LYS A 169 9.04 10.89 3.83
C LYS A 169 8.41 9.55 3.48
N ILE A 170 9.23 8.57 3.11
CA ILE A 170 8.79 7.23 2.72
C ILE A 170 8.40 6.46 3.99
N LYS A 171 7.10 6.28 4.21
CA LYS A 171 6.58 5.61 5.40
C LYS A 171 5.61 4.51 5.00
N MET A 172 5.72 3.35 5.65
CA MET A 172 4.74 2.27 5.52
C MET A 172 3.33 2.79 5.82
N PRO A 173 2.40 2.83 4.84
CA PRO A 173 1.11 3.50 5.00
C PRO A 173 0.21 2.90 6.07
N LEU A 174 0.35 1.60 6.33
CA LEU A 174 -0.56 0.85 7.20
C LEU A 174 -0.10 0.81 8.66
N LYS A 175 1.10 1.31 8.99
CA LYS A 175 1.56 1.33 10.38
C LYS A 175 0.80 2.35 11.21
N ASP A 176 0.78 2.13 12.52
CA ASP A 176 0.08 3.00 13.47
C ASP A 176 0.52 4.47 13.35
N GLY A 177 -0.40 5.39 13.60
CA GLY A 177 -0.21 6.82 13.41
C GLY A 177 -0.22 7.25 11.93
N VAL A 178 0.58 6.61 11.08
CA VAL A 178 0.61 6.88 9.63
C VAL A 178 -0.72 6.52 8.98
N PHE A 179 -1.27 5.35 9.32
CA PHE A 179 -2.58 4.90 8.86
C PHE A 179 -3.67 5.90 9.23
N THR A 180 -3.75 6.26 10.52
CA THR A 180 -4.73 7.23 11.04
C THR A 180 -4.61 8.59 10.36
N ASP A 181 -3.38 9.10 10.17
CA ASP A 181 -3.16 10.38 9.50
C ASP A 181 -3.53 10.35 8.02
N LYS A 182 -3.27 9.25 7.32
CA LYS A 182 -3.68 9.06 5.93
C LYS A 182 -5.20 8.98 5.80
N LEU A 183 -5.90 8.26 6.68
CA LEU A 183 -7.37 8.25 6.72
C LEU A 183 -7.94 9.66 6.91
N LYS A 184 -7.39 10.44 7.85
CA LYS A 184 -7.82 11.83 8.07
C LYS A 184 -7.68 12.68 6.81
N ARG A 185 -6.56 12.55 6.10
CA ARG A 185 -6.25 13.34 4.89
C ARG A 185 -7.02 12.89 3.66
N SER A 186 -7.38 11.61 3.56
CA SER A 186 -8.08 11.05 2.40
C SER A 186 -9.60 11.06 2.53
N TYR A 187 -10.15 11.46 3.68
CA TYR A 187 -11.59 11.47 3.93
C TYR A 187 -12.33 12.46 3.00
N PRO A 188 -13.12 11.98 2.02
CA PRO A 188 -13.65 12.84 0.96
C PRO A 188 -14.98 13.52 1.34
N PHE A 189 -15.57 13.17 2.49
CA PHE A 189 -16.93 13.60 2.86
C PHE A 189 -16.98 14.80 3.81
N SER A 190 -15.85 15.48 4.05
CA SER A 190 -15.86 16.75 4.78
C SER A 190 -16.56 17.84 3.96
N ARG A 191 -17.79 18.21 4.36
CA ARG A 191 -18.52 19.35 3.78
C ARG A 191 -17.88 20.68 4.17
N PHE A 192 -17.52 21.48 3.17
CA PHE A 192 -17.82 22.91 3.21
C PHE A 192 -19.36 23.05 3.26
N ARG A 193 -19.95 23.24 4.45
CA ARG A 193 -21.32 23.76 4.63
C ARG A 193 -21.63 24.03 6.11
N GLU A 194 -21.02 25.08 6.65
CA GLU A 194 -21.54 25.86 7.79
C GLU A 194 -21.10 27.33 7.60
N ILE A 195 -21.58 27.99 6.54
CA ILE A 195 -21.67 29.45 6.48
C ILE A 195 -23.07 29.76 5.94
N LEU A 196 -23.86 30.46 6.77
CA LEU A 196 -25.25 30.94 6.61
C LEU A 196 -26.37 29.93 6.87
N ASN A 197 -26.82 29.88 8.13
CA ASN A 197 -28.19 30.23 8.50
C ASN A 197 -28.16 31.11 9.74
#